data_AF-A0A9E1IN90-F1
#
_entry.id   AF-A0A9E1IN90-F1
#
_cell.length_a   1.000
_cell.length_b   1.000
_cell.length_c   1.000
_cell.angle_alpha   90.00
_cell.angle_beta   90.00
_cell.angle_gamma   90.00
#
_symmetry.space_group_name_H-M   'P 1'
#
loop_
_entity.id
_entity.type
_entity.pdbx_description
1 polymer ?
#
loop_
_entity_poly.entity_id
_entity_poly.type
_entity_poly.pdbx_seq_one_letter_code
_entity_poly.pdbx_strand_id
1 'polypeptide(L)'
;SREWNGSLFIVVPGGSPDDEAVIDLKFDGLAGYYYNVVANNNGPPGMDGRSDPDWSNTLVEEYRIYLNMPTDATYTIIEPSISNVSFSGGPGGCNSIDPLAPTTGDFNFTSNVDGNYHIICDLSGDSTYDMSSDDDLHLLGDATAGDNVVNWDGTDNTGAPIGYGSYDCIIRLTVGEFHWVASDVETSYEGLRMFRVGGGGSRSGLYMYWNDVLVQGQAQNMPNPPGVRGLETSGPDGVWAGLYGASALANSNSRGWGAFNSGGKGNENLLNTYTYIEVNESLEIQVVAEDSSTDADGDGLSCWVEQCTYGTDCDDDDSDDDGLRDDDEVNIHLTDPTNDDSDTDGLTDGYEVGT
;
A
#
# COMPACT_ATOMS: atom_id res chain seq x y z
N SER A 1 25.20 18.68 23.11
CA SER A 1 23.99 17.97 23.53
C SER A 1 24.36 16.58 24.01
N ARG A 2 23.47 15.92 24.75
CA ARG A 2 23.65 14.50 25.07
C ARG A 2 22.94 13.73 23.96
N GLU A 3 23.71 13.24 23.01
CA GLU A 3 23.25 12.21 22.08
C GLU A 3 23.02 10.92 22.86
N TRP A 4 21.95 10.20 22.52
CA TRP A 4 21.64 8.90 23.06
C TRP A 4 22.02 7.82 22.05
N ASN A 5 22.80 6.86 22.54
CA ASN A 5 23.14 5.65 21.81
C ASN A 5 22.57 4.48 22.61
N GLY A 6 21.74 3.66 21.98
CA GLY A 6 21.11 2.54 22.68
C GLY A 6 19.99 1.89 21.90
N SER A 7 19.40 0.89 22.52
CA SER A 7 18.31 0.11 21.98
C SER A 7 17.03 0.35 22.77
N LEU A 8 15.92 0.45 22.05
CA LEU A 8 14.58 0.18 22.58
C LEU A 8 14.09 -1.14 21.98
N PHE A 9 13.30 -1.88 22.75
CA PHE A 9 12.71 -3.13 22.28
C PHE A 9 11.20 -2.99 22.18
N ILE A 10 10.65 -3.29 21.01
CA ILE A 10 9.23 -3.14 20.72
C ILE A 10 8.67 -4.54 20.56
N VAL A 11 7.59 -4.83 21.28
CA VAL A 11 6.82 -6.07 21.11
C VAL A 11 5.73 -5.82 20.08
N VAL A 12 5.72 -6.60 19.01
CA VAL A 12 4.78 -6.50 17.88
C VAL A 12 4.03 -7.82 17.69
N PRO A 13 2.87 -7.81 17.03
CA PRO A 13 2.12 -9.03 16.72
C PRO A 13 2.96 -10.05 15.92
N GLY A 14 2.77 -11.33 16.23
CA GLY A 14 3.50 -12.45 15.64
C GLY A 14 2.71 -13.22 14.57
N GLY A 15 1.55 -12.74 14.14
CA GLY A 15 0.72 -13.39 13.11
C GLY A 15 -0.51 -14.11 13.66
N SER A 16 -0.64 -14.22 14.99
CA SER A 16 -1.84 -14.70 15.67
C SER A 16 -2.01 -13.96 17.01
N PRO A 17 -3.18 -14.03 17.67
CA PRO A 17 -3.44 -13.30 18.91
C PRO A 17 -2.49 -13.61 20.08
N ASP A 18 -1.86 -14.79 20.09
CA ASP A 18 -0.95 -15.25 21.15
C ASP A 18 0.54 -15.20 20.75
N ASP A 19 0.83 -14.88 19.49
CA ASP A 19 2.20 -14.80 18.98
C ASP A 19 2.71 -13.36 19.04
N GLU A 20 3.94 -13.20 19.51
CA GLU A 20 4.59 -11.91 19.68
C GLU A 20 6.02 -12.00 19.18
N ALA A 21 6.42 -11.01 18.38
CA ALA A 21 7.79 -10.84 17.95
C ALA A 21 8.38 -9.55 18.54
N VAL A 22 9.69 -9.41 18.42
CA VAL A 22 10.39 -8.29 19.05
C VAL A 22 11.33 -7.64 18.06
N ILE A 23 11.26 -6.32 17.99
CA ILE A 23 12.15 -5.47 17.20
C ILE A 23 13.09 -4.71 18.14
N ASP A 24 14.38 -4.75 17.83
CA ASP A 24 15.42 -3.90 18.41
C ASP A 24 15.57 -2.64 17.56
N LEU A 25 15.09 -1.54 18.12
CA LEU A 25 15.21 -0.20 17.57
C LEU A 25 16.48 0.43 18.12
N LYS A 26 17.55 0.35 17.33
CA LYS A 26 18.89 0.76 17.70
C LYS A 26 19.19 2.15 17.15
N PHE A 27 19.45 3.08 18.06
CA PHE A 27 19.85 4.44 17.73
C PHE A 27 21.35 4.62 17.91
N ASP A 28 21.97 5.13 16.86
CA ASP A 28 23.29 5.75 16.93
C ASP A 28 23.07 7.27 16.76
N GLY A 29 23.27 8.01 17.86
CA GLY A 29 23.31 9.46 17.95
C GLY A 29 21.96 10.17 18.01
N LEU A 30 20.91 9.57 18.57
CA LEU A 30 19.61 10.22 18.70
C LEU A 30 19.71 11.45 19.60
N ALA A 31 19.29 12.61 19.10
CA ALA A 31 19.25 13.84 19.88
C ALA A 31 18.08 14.73 19.47
N GLY A 32 17.56 15.44 20.47
CA GLY A 32 16.49 16.42 20.37
C GLY A 32 16.38 17.19 21.68
N TYR A 33 15.56 18.24 21.71
CA TYR A 33 15.27 18.96 22.95
C TYR A 33 14.14 18.29 23.74
N TYR A 34 13.07 17.88 23.05
CA TYR A 34 11.94 17.16 23.59
C TYR A 34 11.32 16.25 22.52
N TYR A 35 11.84 15.03 22.33
CA TYR A 35 11.24 14.10 21.38
C TYR A 35 10.18 13.21 22.04
N ASN A 36 9.10 12.95 21.31
CA ASN A 36 8.11 11.92 21.63
C ASN A 36 8.30 10.73 20.68
N VAL A 37 8.04 9.52 21.17
CA VAL A 37 8.11 8.29 20.37
C VAL A 37 6.82 7.53 20.55
N VAL A 38 6.19 7.18 19.44
CA VAL A 38 5.04 6.29 19.38
C VAL A 38 5.38 5.06 18.57
N ALA A 39 4.86 3.93 19.02
CA ALA A 39 4.96 2.63 18.38
C ALA A 39 3.55 2.13 18.08
N ASN A 40 3.24 1.97 16.79
CA ASN A 40 1.94 1.52 16.33
C ASN A 40 2.03 0.77 14.99
N ASN A 41 0.88 0.31 14.51
CA ASN A 41 0.79 -0.56 13.34
C ASN A 41 0.78 0.18 11.99
N ASN A 42 0.32 1.44 11.94
CA ASN A 42 0.08 2.15 10.65
C ASN A 42 0.77 3.52 10.52
N GLY A 43 1.42 4.01 11.59
CA GLY A 43 2.06 5.33 11.61
C GLY A 43 1.09 6.48 11.93
N PRO A 44 1.33 7.69 11.41
CA PRO A 44 0.41 8.81 11.53
C PRO A 44 -0.93 8.51 10.82
N PRO A 45 -2.09 8.87 11.41
CA PRO A 45 -3.39 8.58 10.79
C PRO A 45 -3.56 9.22 9.41
N GLY A 46 -4.04 8.43 8.44
CA GLY A 46 -4.33 8.91 7.08
C GLY A 46 -3.10 9.24 6.22
N MET A 47 -1.93 8.75 6.63
CA MET A 47 -0.67 9.01 5.94
C MET A 47 -0.05 7.75 5.33
N ASP A 48 -0.66 6.57 5.47
CA ASP A 48 -0.24 5.31 4.84
C ASP A 48 1.28 5.06 4.90
N GLY A 49 1.86 5.19 6.10
CA GLY A 49 3.30 4.98 6.31
C GLY A 49 4.21 6.17 5.96
N ARG A 50 3.67 7.33 5.59
CA ARG A 50 4.43 8.57 5.34
C ARG A 50 4.70 9.35 6.61
N SER A 51 5.71 10.21 6.54
CA SER A 51 5.88 11.28 7.51
C SER A 51 4.86 12.39 7.28
N ASP A 52 4.42 13.00 8.38
CA ASP A 52 3.32 13.97 8.40
C ASP A 52 3.85 15.38 8.69
N PRO A 53 3.55 16.39 7.85
CA PRO A 53 3.89 17.78 8.13
C PRO A 53 3.06 18.41 9.26
N ASP A 54 2.01 17.75 9.76
CA ASP A 54 1.21 18.21 10.90
C ASP A 54 1.59 17.48 12.19
N TRP A 55 2.49 18.08 12.98
CA TRP A 55 2.86 17.56 14.31
C TRP A 55 1.71 17.52 15.33
N SER A 56 0.58 18.16 15.06
CA SER A 56 -0.56 18.21 15.98
C SER A 56 -1.49 17.00 15.87
N ASN A 57 -1.27 16.15 14.86
CA ASN A 57 -2.03 14.91 14.71
C ASN A 57 -1.86 14.00 15.93
N THR A 58 -2.97 13.43 16.39
CA THR A 58 -3.00 12.58 17.58
C THR A 58 -2.51 11.19 17.20
N LEU A 59 -1.37 10.82 17.77
CA LEU A 59 -0.81 9.47 17.62
C LEU A 59 -1.47 8.50 18.60
N VAL A 60 -1.78 7.30 18.12
CA VAL A 60 -2.27 6.20 18.93
C VAL A 60 -1.10 5.30 19.30
N GLU A 61 -0.84 5.14 20.60
CA GLU A 61 0.13 4.17 21.11
C GLU A 61 -0.51 2.79 21.21
N GLU A 62 0.05 1.82 20.50
CA GLU A 62 -0.47 0.44 20.46
C GLU A 62 0.53 -0.57 21.01
N TYR A 63 1.82 -0.34 20.76
CA TYR A 63 2.86 -1.31 21.10
C TYR A 63 3.66 -0.94 22.34
N ARG A 64 4.05 -1.98 23.07
CA ARG A 64 4.82 -1.86 24.31
C ARG A 64 6.30 -1.63 23.98
N ILE A 65 6.87 -0.58 24.56
CA ILE A 65 8.30 -0.23 24.42
C ILE A 65 9.05 -0.58 25.71
N TYR A 66 10.14 -1.33 25.56
CA TYR A 66 10.98 -1.81 26.66
C TYR A 66 12.40 -1.24 26.56
N LEU A 67 13.00 -0.97 27.72
CA LEU A 67 14.41 -0.55 27.83
C LEU A 67 15.40 -1.72 27.80
N ASN A 68 14.92 -2.95 28.00
CA ASN A 68 15.68 -4.19 27.95
C ASN A 68 14.87 -5.22 27.18
N MET A 69 15.51 -6.30 26.71
CA MET A 69 14.79 -7.37 26.03
C MET A 69 13.63 -7.89 26.89
N PRO A 70 12.40 -7.92 26.35
CA PRO A 70 11.23 -8.37 27.09
C PRO A 70 11.36 -9.86 27.40
N THR A 71 11.15 -10.23 28.67
CA THR A 71 11.16 -11.65 29.09
C THR A 71 9.79 -12.31 28.95
N ASP A 72 8.77 -11.50 28.72
CA ASP A 72 7.35 -11.86 28.62
C ASP A 72 6.85 -12.04 27.19
N ALA A 73 7.66 -11.70 26.17
CA ALA A 73 7.34 -11.94 24.76
C ALA A 73 7.61 -13.40 24.36
N THR A 74 6.83 -13.93 23.43
CA THR A 74 6.96 -15.32 22.94
C THR A 74 8.08 -15.52 21.93
N TYR A 75 8.47 -14.45 21.21
CA TYR A 75 9.47 -14.47 20.13
C TYR A 75 9.11 -15.44 18.98
N THR A 76 7.81 -15.60 18.74
CA THR A 76 7.23 -16.43 17.68
C THR A 76 6.71 -15.55 16.55
N ILE A 77 6.87 -16.04 15.33
CA ILE A 77 6.34 -15.41 14.12
C ILE A 77 5.72 -16.51 13.26
N ILE A 78 4.63 -16.21 12.60
CA ILE A 78 4.08 -17.02 11.53
C ILE A 78 4.50 -16.40 10.21
N GLU A 79 5.03 -17.22 9.29
CA GLU A 79 5.29 -16.76 7.93
C GLU A 79 3.96 -16.48 7.23
N PRO A 80 3.74 -15.25 6.72
CA PRO A 80 2.51 -14.90 6.02
C PRO A 80 2.40 -15.67 4.70
N SER A 81 1.16 -15.97 4.32
CA SER A 81 0.81 -16.50 3.01
C SER A 81 -0.50 -15.88 2.55
N ILE A 82 -0.50 -15.35 1.33
CA ILE A 82 -1.69 -14.78 0.69
C ILE A 82 -2.21 -15.69 -0.42
N SER A 83 -3.54 -15.76 -0.57
CA SER A 83 -4.20 -16.58 -1.60
C SER A 83 -5.56 -15.99 -2.00
N ASN A 84 -6.23 -16.60 -2.98
CA ASN A 84 -7.55 -16.16 -3.50
C ASN A 84 -7.60 -14.66 -3.82
N VAL A 85 -6.56 -14.19 -4.49
CA VAL A 85 -6.36 -12.78 -4.76
C VAL A 85 -7.12 -12.38 -6.03
N SER A 86 -7.93 -11.33 -5.93
CA SER A 86 -8.63 -10.74 -7.08
C SER A 86 -9.01 -9.29 -6.80
N PHE A 87 -9.15 -8.50 -7.86
CA PHE A 87 -9.93 -7.26 -7.82
C PHE A 87 -11.31 -7.55 -8.39
N SER A 88 -12.35 -6.90 -7.90
CA SER A 88 -13.71 -6.99 -8.45
C SER A 88 -14.35 -5.62 -8.47
N GLY A 89 -14.75 -5.16 -9.65
CA GLY A 89 -15.37 -3.85 -9.87
C GLY A 89 -16.07 -3.82 -11.22
N GLY A 90 -16.93 -2.82 -11.40
CA GLY A 90 -17.69 -2.62 -12.63
C GLY A 90 -18.84 -3.62 -12.84
N PRO A 91 -19.63 -3.45 -13.91
CA PRO A 91 -20.64 -4.41 -14.31
C PRO A 91 -19.99 -5.74 -14.73
N GLY A 92 -20.72 -6.85 -14.59
CA GLY A 92 -20.28 -8.18 -15.06
C GLY A 92 -19.04 -8.79 -14.39
N GLY A 93 -18.37 -8.08 -13.48
CA GLY A 93 -17.12 -8.55 -12.85
C GLY A 93 -15.87 -8.31 -13.69
N CYS A 94 -15.85 -7.22 -14.47
CA CYS A 94 -14.75 -6.84 -15.35
C CYS A 94 -13.45 -6.38 -14.66
N ASN A 95 -13.41 -6.42 -13.33
CA ASN A 95 -12.28 -5.94 -12.54
C ASN A 95 -11.90 -4.49 -12.87
N SER A 96 -12.93 -3.67 -13.10
CA SER A 96 -12.78 -2.32 -13.61
C SER A 96 -13.44 -1.28 -12.72
N ILE A 97 -13.05 -0.02 -12.89
CA ILE A 97 -13.62 1.14 -12.19
C ILE A 97 -13.74 2.31 -13.16
N ASP A 98 -14.64 3.24 -12.86
CA ASP A 98 -14.67 4.57 -13.47
C ASP A 98 -14.27 5.62 -12.41
N PRO A 99 -13.05 6.16 -12.48
CA PRO A 99 -12.58 7.19 -11.55
C PRO A 99 -13.35 8.51 -11.61
N LEU A 100 -14.00 8.85 -12.74
CA LEU A 100 -14.70 10.14 -12.93
C LEU A 100 -16.21 10.05 -12.70
N ALA A 101 -16.80 8.86 -12.82
CA ALA A 101 -18.14 8.54 -12.36
C ALA A 101 -18.05 7.55 -11.20
N PRO A 102 -17.60 8.00 -10.00
CA PRO A 102 -16.91 7.17 -9.01
C PRO A 102 -17.70 5.91 -8.67
N THR A 103 -17.30 4.83 -9.34
CA THR A 103 -17.64 3.47 -8.97
C THR A 103 -16.50 2.95 -8.11
N THR A 104 -16.83 2.00 -7.23
CA THR A 104 -15.84 1.39 -6.34
C THR A 104 -15.56 -0.03 -6.79
N GLY A 105 -14.34 -0.49 -6.54
CA GLY A 105 -13.98 -1.89 -6.64
C GLY A 105 -13.37 -2.41 -5.35
N ASP A 106 -13.28 -3.72 -5.25
CA ASP A 106 -12.86 -4.43 -4.06
C ASP A 106 -11.63 -5.29 -4.37
N PHE A 107 -10.53 -5.06 -3.65
CA PHE A 107 -9.44 -6.01 -3.55
C PHE A 107 -9.82 -7.09 -2.54
N ASN A 108 -9.80 -8.34 -2.99
CA ASN A 108 -10.15 -9.51 -2.21
C ASN A 108 -8.91 -10.40 -2.05
N PHE A 109 -8.69 -10.92 -0.84
CA PHE A 109 -7.64 -11.90 -0.58
C PHE A 109 -7.89 -12.70 0.70
N THR A 110 -7.33 -13.90 0.78
CA THR A 110 -7.30 -14.71 2.00
C THR A 110 -5.91 -14.68 2.64
N SER A 111 -5.85 -14.33 3.92
CA SER A 111 -4.65 -14.35 4.77
C SER A 111 -4.65 -15.56 5.70
N ASN A 112 -3.48 -16.14 5.98
CA ASN A 112 -3.30 -17.14 7.04
C ASN A 112 -2.98 -16.54 8.43
N VAL A 113 -2.78 -15.23 8.52
CA VAL A 113 -2.29 -14.51 9.71
C VAL A 113 -3.07 -13.23 9.97
N ASP A 114 -3.06 -12.77 11.22
CA ASP A 114 -3.36 -11.39 11.54
C ASP A 114 -2.10 -10.54 11.30
N GLY A 115 -2.22 -9.41 10.61
CA GLY A 115 -1.09 -8.58 10.19
C GLY A 115 -1.56 -7.32 9.48
N ASN A 116 -0.82 -6.88 8.46
CA ASN A 116 -1.17 -5.71 7.66
C ASN A 116 -1.13 -6.05 6.17
N TYR A 117 -1.97 -5.34 5.41
CA TYR A 117 -1.87 -5.35 3.96
C TYR A 117 -1.32 -4.03 3.45
N HIS A 118 -0.51 -4.10 2.40
CA HIS A 118 -0.21 -2.99 1.52
C HIS A 118 -0.73 -3.37 0.14
N ILE A 119 -1.71 -2.64 -0.37
CA ILE A 119 -2.09 -2.74 -1.79
C ILE A 119 -1.29 -1.68 -2.52
N ILE A 120 -0.52 -2.11 -3.51
CA ILE A 120 0.36 -1.24 -4.29
C ILE A 120 0.00 -1.40 -5.75
N CYS A 121 -0.38 -0.32 -6.42
CA CYS A 121 -0.66 -0.32 -7.86
C CYS A 121 0.34 0.56 -8.58
N ASP A 122 0.98 0.03 -9.62
CA ASP A 122 1.91 0.76 -10.47
C ASP A 122 1.12 1.74 -11.35
N LEU A 123 0.88 2.94 -10.82
CA LEU A 123 0.17 4.00 -11.56
C LEU A 123 1.08 4.70 -12.57
N SER A 124 2.40 4.57 -12.39
CA SER A 124 3.43 5.19 -13.21
C SER A 124 3.72 4.42 -14.50
N GLY A 125 3.45 3.11 -14.51
CA GLY A 125 3.70 2.18 -15.60
C GLY A 125 5.18 1.80 -15.76
N ASP A 126 5.97 1.87 -14.68
CA ASP A 126 7.41 1.59 -14.69
C ASP A 126 7.79 0.16 -14.27
N SER A 127 6.80 -0.66 -13.93
CA SER A 127 6.91 -2.04 -13.45
C SER A 127 7.62 -2.18 -12.10
N THR A 128 7.64 -1.12 -11.30
CA THR A 128 8.09 -1.12 -9.91
C THR A 128 6.89 -0.89 -9.00
N TYR A 129 6.90 -1.50 -7.81
CA TYR A 129 5.89 -1.29 -6.78
C TYR A 129 6.51 -0.51 -5.61
N ASP A 130 6.49 0.83 -5.70
CA ASP A 130 7.14 1.74 -4.76
C ASP A 130 6.16 2.38 -3.76
N MET A 131 5.92 1.68 -2.65
CA MET A 131 5.16 2.24 -1.51
C MET A 131 5.86 3.43 -0.80
N SER A 132 7.08 3.78 -1.19
CA SER A 132 7.81 4.92 -0.64
C SER A 132 7.73 6.17 -1.52
N SER A 133 7.06 6.11 -2.67
CA SER A 133 6.80 7.22 -3.59
C SER A 133 5.30 7.55 -3.69
N ASP A 134 4.99 8.70 -4.31
CA ASP A 134 3.64 9.08 -4.73
C ASP A 134 3.27 8.59 -6.13
N ASP A 135 4.25 8.07 -6.87
CA ASP A 135 4.06 7.63 -8.24
C ASP A 135 3.19 6.37 -8.35
N ASP A 136 3.12 5.57 -7.28
CA ASP A 136 2.29 4.38 -7.16
C ASP A 136 1.26 4.54 -6.06
N LEU A 137 0.08 3.93 -6.23
CA LEU A 137 -0.92 3.85 -5.17
C LEU A 137 -0.36 3.05 -4.00
N HIS A 138 -0.62 3.47 -2.77
CA HIS A 138 -0.37 2.66 -1.58
C HIS A 138 -1.54 2.76 -0.60
N LEU A 139 -2.30 1.68 -0.47
CA LEU A 139 -3.33 1.54 0.56
C LEU A 139 -2.79 0.67 1.70
N LEU A 140 -2.80 1.20 2.92
CA LEU A 140 -2.35 0.49 4.12
C LEU A 140 -3.51 0.21 5.08
N GLY A 141 -3.59 -1.00 5.61
CA GLY A 141 -4.58 -1.35 6.63
C GLY A 141 -4.27 -2.65 7.35
N ASP A 142 -5.14 -3.00 8.29
CA ASP A 142 -5.05 -4.27 9.02
C ASP A 142 -5.57 -5.43 8.18
N ALA A 143 -4.87 -6.55 8.20
CA ALA A 143 -5.30 -7.82 7.65
C ALA A 143 -5.65 -8.79 8.78
N THR A 144 -6.76 -9.51 8.62
CA THR A 144 -7.19 -10.55 9.57
C THR A 144 -7.03 -11.94 8.96
N ALA A 145 -6.74 -12.95 9.77
CA ALA A 145 -6.70 -14.32 9.29
C ALA A 145 -8.08 -14.74 8.73
N GLY A 146 -8.10 -15.20 7.48
CA GLY A 146 -9.32 -15.45 6.72
C GLY A 146 -9.46 -14.51 5.52
N ASP A 147 -10.70 -14.33 5.06
CA ASP A 147 -11.01 -13.50 3.88
C ASP A 147 -11.03 -12.01 4.26
N ASN A 148 -10.38 -11.21 3.44
CA ASN A 148 -10.26 -9.76 3.58
C ASN A 148 -10.78 -9.08 2.30
N VAL A 149 -11.41 -7.93 2.49
CA VAL A 149 -11.94 -7.10 1.41
C VAL A 149 -11.54 -5.66 1.67
N VAL A 150 -10.90 -5.03 0.68
CA VAL A 150 -10.48 -3.63 0.74
C VAL A 150 -11.13 -2.89 -0.42
N ASN A 151 -12.02 -1.97 -0.08
CA ASN A 151 -12.69 -1.13 -1.06
C ASN A 151 -11.75 -0.01 -1.54
N TRP A 152 -11.78 0.25 -2.83
CA TRP A 152 -11.06 1.34 -3.49
C TRP A 152 -12.00 2.10 -4.42
N ASP A 153 -11.87 3.43 -4.41
CA ASP A 153 -12.74 4.38 -5.11
C ASP A 153 -12.13 4.90 -6.42
N GLY A 154 -10.99 4.34 -6.84
CA GLY A 154 -10.31 4.76 -8.06
C GLY A 154 -9.50 6.04 -7.93
N THR A 155 -9.14 6.44 -6.71
CA THR A 155 -8.28 7.61 -6.47
C THR A 155 -6.84 7.23 -6.14
N ASP A 156 -5.91 8.17 -6.40
CA ASP A 156 -4.51 8.10 -6.00
C ASP A 156 -4.31 8.45 -4.50
N ASN A 157 -3.05 8.46 -4.04
CA ASN A 157 -2.69 8.79 -2.65
C ASN A 157 -3.09 10.21 -2.20
N THR A 158 -3.44 11.10 -3.14
CA THR A 158 -3.88 12.47 -2.86
C THR A 158 -5.40 12.60 -2.86
N GLY A 159 -6.12 11.51 -3.16
CA GLY A 159 -7.56 11.48 -3.35
C GLY A 159 -8.00 12.02 -4.72
N ALA A 160 -7.10 12.15 -5.69
CA ALA A 160 -7.45 12.55 -7.05
C ALA A 160 -7.79 11.30 -7.88
N PRO A 161 -8.82 11.34 -8.75
CA PRO A 161 -9.10 10.24 -9.67
C PRO A 161 -7.89 9.86 -10.52
N ILE A 162 -7.61 8.56 -10.64
CA ILE A 162 -6.55 8.09 -11.54
C ILE A 162 -6.95 8.26 -13.01
N GLY A 163 -5.95 8.17 -13.90
CA GLY A 163 -6.20 8.16 -15.34
C GLY A 163 -6.91 6.89 -15.80
N TYR A 164 -7.51 6.94 -16.99
CA TYR A 164 -7.99 5.74 -17.66
C TYR A 164 -6.80 4.91 -18.17
N GLY A 165 -6.89 3.58 -18.06
CA GLY A 165 -5.84 2.65 -18.43
C GLY A 165 -5.87 1.35 -17.64
N SER A 166 -4.91 0.47 -17.91
CA SER A 166 -4.70 -0.75 -17.14
C SER A 166 -3.52 -0.57 -16.19
N TYR A 167 -3.71 -1.00 -14.95
CA TYR A 167 -2.75 -0.88 -13.87
C TYR A 167 -2.51 -2.24 -13.23
N ASP A 168 -1.25 -2.61 -13.05
CA ASP A 168 -0.90 -3.83 -12.33
C ASP A 168 -0.76 -3.50 -10.85
N CYS A 169 -1.37 -4.31 -10.00
CA CYS A 169 -1.36 -4.16 -8.56
C CYS A 169 -0.88 -5.43 -7.87
N ILE A 170 -0.31 -5.29 -6.68
CA ILE A 170 0.00 -6.40 -5.77
C ILE A 170 -0.60 -6.15 -4.39
N ILE A 171 -0.82 -7.23 -3.65
CA ILE A 171 -1.10 -7.19 -2.23
C ILE A 171 0.09 -7.79 -1.49
N ARG A 172 0.72 -6.98 -0.65
CA ARG A 172 1.78 -7.38 0.25
C ARG A 172 1.21 -7.56 1.65
N LEU A 173 1.32 -8.78 2.17
CA LEU A 173 0.90 -9.15 3.52
C LEU A 173 2.12 -9.18 4.44
N THR A 174 2.10 -8.38 5.50
CA THR A 174 3.21 -8.22 6.45
C THR A 174 2.82 -8.71 7.84
N VAL A 175 3.80 -9.21 8.59
CA VAL A 175 3.64 -9.60 10.00
C VAL A 175 4.72 -8.93 10.84
N GLY A 176 4.32 -8.47 12.03
CA GLY A 176 5.19 -7.73 12.93
C GLY A 176 5.58 -6.37 12.35
N GLU A 177 4.65 -5.75 11.63
CA GLU A 177 4.82 -4.38 11.17
C GLU A 177 4.92 -3.42 12.36
N PHE A 178 5.76 -2.42 12.19
CA PHE A 178 6.08 -1.47 13.23
C PHE A 178 6.42 -0.12 12.62
N HIS A 179 5.66 0.89 13.03
CA HIS A 179 5.91 2.28 12.72
C HIS A 179 6.50 2.99 13.92
N TRP A 180 7.72 3.50 13.73
CA TRP A 180 8.36 4.45 14.62
C TRP A 180 7.97 5.86 14.20
N VAL A 181 7.08 6.47 14.96
CA VAL A 181 6.68 7.86 14.76
C VAL A 181 7.32 8.75 15.81
N ALA A 182 8.03 9.78 15.38
CA ALA A 182 8.69 10.71 16.29
C ALA A 182 8.59 12.16 15.85
N SER A 183 8.41 13.05 16.83
CA SER A 183 8.41 14.51 16.67
C SER A 183 9.58 15.15 17.43
N ASP A 184 9.95 16.37 17.04
CA ASP A 184 11.08 17.16 17.58
C ASP A 184 12.43 16.39 17.56
N VAL A 185 12.59 15.48 16.61
CA VAL A 185 13.85 14.80 16.35
C VAL A 185 14.74 15.70 15.51
N GLU A 186 15.84 16.14 16.12
CA GLU A 186 16.81 17.04 15.50
C GLU A 186 17.85 16.25 14.69
N THR A 187 18.32 15.14 15.25
CA THR A 187 19.22 14.23 14.56
C THR A 187 19.19 12.81 15.12
N SER A 188 19.58 11.85 14.29
CA SER A 188 20.18 10.59 14.72
C SER A 188 21.33 10.33 13.77
N TYR A 189 22.55 10.37 14.29
CA TYR A 189 23.75 10.13 13.48
C TYR A 189 24.77 9.29 14.26
N GLU A 190 25.26 8.15 13.76
CA GLU A 190 25.20 7.67 12.36
C GLU A 190 23.84 7.12 11.90
N GLY A 191 22.85 6.98 12.78
CA GLY A 191 21.44 6.81 12.40
C GLY A 191 20.68 5.71 13.15
N LEU A 192 19.39 5.63 12.85
CA LEU A 192 18.47 4.60 13.30
C LEU A 192 18.64 3.32 12.48
N ARG A 193 18.61 2.17 13.16
CA ARG A 193 18.59 0.83 12.56
C ARG A 193 17.60 -0.08 13.28
N MET A 194 16.98 -0.98 12.53
CA MET A 194 15.98 -1.92 13.07
C MET A 194 16.43 -3.36 12.86
N PHE A 195 16.27 -4.19 13.89
CA PHE A 195 16.64 -5.60 13.85
C PHE A 195 15.53 -6.46 14.46
N ARG A 196 15.23 -7.59 13.84
CA ARG A 196 14.43 -8.63 14.50
C ARG A 196 15.25 -9.27 15.61
N VAL A 197 14.62 -9.51 16.74
CA VAL A 197 15.16 -10.26 17.87
C VAL A 197 14.65 -11.70 17.83
N GLY A 198 15.56 -12.68 17.86
CA GLY A 198 15.19 -14.07 18.15
C GLY A 198 15.16 -14.35 19.65
N GLY A 199 14.42 -15.38 20.11
CA GLY A 199 14.27 -15.72 21.53
C GLY A 199 15.58 -16.05 22.27
N GLY A 200 16.66 -16.38 21.55
CA GLY A 200 18.02 -16.52 22.10
C GLY A 200 18.83 -15.22 22.19
N GLY A 201 18.23 -14.07 21.85
CA GLY A 201 18.89 -12.76 21.76
C GLY A 201 19.64 -12.51 20.45
N SER A 202 19.45 -13.35 19.41
CA SER A 202 20.02 -13.08 18.08
C SER A 202 19.43 -11.82 17.46
N ARG A 203 20.17 -11.20 16.54
CA ARG A 203 19.77 -9.98 15.82
C ARG A 203 19.97 -10.15 14.32
N SER A 204 18.90 -10.01 13.55
CA SER A 204 18.91 -9.99 12.09
C SER A 204 18.43 -8.63 11.58
N GLY A 205 19.16 -8.03 10.65
CA GLY A 205 18.83 -6.71 10.10
C GLY A 205 17.53 -6.77 9.32
N LEU A 206 16.66 -5.78 9.55
CA LEU A 206 15.42 -5.60 8.82
C LEU A 206 15.57 -4.51 7.76
N TYR A 207 14.68 -4.52 6.77
CA TYR A 207 14.54 -3.41 5.83
C TYR A 207 13.74 -2.29 6.47
N MET A 208 14.18 -1.06 6.27
CA MET A 208 13.54 0.13 6.81
C MET A 208 12.97 0.96 5.68
N TYR A 209 11.75 1.43 5.87
CA TYR A 209 11.00 2.18 4.89
C TYR A 209 10.59 3.54 5.45
N TRP A 210 10.53 4.53 4.56
CA TRP A 210 9.99 5.85 4.85
C TRP A 210 9.71 6.62 3.57
N ASN A 211 8.74 7.52 3.66
CA ASN A 211 8.51 8.55 2.67
C ASN A 211 8.38 9.89 3.40
N ASP A 212 9.28 10.80 3.08
CA ASP A 212 9.33 12.11 3.69
C ASP A 212 9.09 13.25 2.69
N VAL A 213 8.53 12.98 1.50
CA VAL A 213 8.34 13.97 0.44
C VAL A 213 7.68 15.26 0.97
N LEU A 214 6.69 15.12 1.86
CA LEU A 214 5.95 16.24 2.46
C LEU A 214 6.78 17.08 3.44
N VAL A 215 7.84 16.52 4.02
CA VAL A 215 8.65 17.14 5.07
C VAL A 215 10.13 17.32 4.67
N GLN A 216 10.51 16.84 3.48
CA GLN A 216 11.89 16.88 3.00
C GLN A 216 12.37 18.31 2.75
N GLY A 217 11.46 19.24 2.46
CA GLY A 217 11.78 20.68 2.38
C GLY A 217 12.44 21.25 3.64
N GLN A 218 12.18 20.67 4.81
CA GLN A 218 12.77 21.10 6.09
C GLN A 218 14.08 20.38 6.45
N ALA A 219 14.49 19.36 5.68
CA ALA A 219 15.65 18.55 6.04
C ALA A 219 16.97 19.35 6.00
N GLN A 220 17.70 19.30 7.12
CA GLN A 220 19.01 19.92 7.30
C GLN A 220 20.16 18.97 6.92
N ASN A 221 21.35 19.53 6.70
CA ASN A 221 22.56 18.75 6.47
C ASN A 221 23.02 18.05 7.75
N MET A 222 23.40 16.79 7.67
CA MET A 222 24.04 16.06 8.77
C MET A 222 25.41 16.68 9.11
N PRO A 223 25.80 16.69 10.40
CA PRO A 223 27.00 17.39 10.86
C PRO A 223 28.30 16.66 10.48
N ASN A 224 28.23 15.34 10.24
CA ASN A 224 29.34 14.52 9.80
C ASN A 224 28.79 13.40 8.88
N PRO A 225 29.44 13.04 7.76
CA PRO A 225 30.24 13.98 6.99
C PRO A 225 29.39 15.23 6.66
N PRO A 226 29.96 16.44 6.79
CA PRO A 226 29.20 17.67 6.63
C PRO A 226 28.64 17.79 5.21
N GLY A 227 27.35 18.13 5.10
CA GLY A 227 26.71 18.45 3.82
C GLY A 227 25.86 17.34 3.19
N VAL A 228 25.71 16.20 3.85
CA VAL A 228 24.79 15.13 3.41
C VAL A 228 23.42 15.36 4.03
N ARG A 229 22.35 15.38 3.23
CA ARG A 229 20.97 15.41 3.74
C ARG A 229 20.46 13.99 3.97
N GLY A 230 19.54 13.81 4.91
CA GLY A 230 18.78 12.56 5.00
C GLY A 230 18.01 12.32 3.70
N LEU A 231 17.89 11.05 3.30
CA LEU A 231 17.13 10.70 2.11
C LEU A 231 15.65 11.12 2.24
N GLU A 232 15.06 11.49 1.11
CA GLU A 232 13.62 11.79 1.02
C GLU A 232 12.80 10.52 1.19
N THR A 233 13.14 9.48 0.45
CA THR A 233 12.49 8.17 0.53
C THR A 233 13.54 7.10 0.81
N SER A 234 13.08 5.94 1.29
CA SER A 234 13.93 4.75 1.37
C SER A 234 14.17 4.11 0.00
N GLY A 235 13.34 4.44 -0.99
CA GLY A 235 13.22 3.72 -2.24
C GLY A 235 12.36 2.45 -2.10
N PRO A 236 12.01 1.81 -3.24
CA PRO A 236 11.06 0.70 -3.31
C PRO A 236 11.51 -0.54 -2.53
N ASP A 237 12.83 -0.80 -2.54
CA ASP A 237 13.43 -1.94 -1.84
C ASP A 237 13.65 -1.67 -0.34
N GLY A 238 13.47 -0.43 0.11
CA GLY A 238 13.84 0.00 1.45
C GLY A 238 15.36 0.03 1.68
N VAL A 239 15.74 0.34 2.91
CA VAL A 239 17.15 0.37 3.33
C VAL A 239 17.42 -0.73 4.35
N TRP A 240 18.22 -1.72 3.96
CA TRP A 240 18.59 -2.83 4.84
C TRP A 240 19.51 -2.39 5.99
N ALA A 241 19.15 -2.71 7.23
CA ALA A 241 19.87 -2.30 8.45
C ALA A 241 21.29 -2.89 8.60
N GLY A 242 21.64 -3.90 7.79
CA GLY A 242 22.93 -4.56 7.85
C GLY A 242 23.04 -5.61 8.96
N LEU A 243 24.26 -6.12 9.16
CA LEU A 243 24.56 -6.99 10.29
C LEU A 243 24.58 -6.17 11.60
N TYR A 244 24.07 -6.73 12.70
CA TYR A 244 23.92 -6.02 13.97
C TYR A 244 25.23 -5.42 14.54
N GLY A 245 26.36 -6.11 14.31
CA GLY A 245 27.69 -5.66 14.74
C GLY A 245 28.39 -4.72 13.76
N ALA A 246 27.81 -4.42 12.59
CA ALA A 246 28.39 -3.49 11.63
C ALA A 246 28.23 -2.04 12.08
N SER A 247 29.10 -1.16 11.58
CA SER A 247 28.93 0.29 11.73
C SER A 247 27.64 0.76 11.05
N ALA A 248 27.01 1.79 11.64
CA ALA A 248 25.96 2.53 10.96
C ALA A 248 26.60 3.42 9.89
N LEU A 249 25.95 3.54 8.73
CA LEU A 249 26.35 4.33 7.59
C LEU A 249 25.09 5.03 7.10
N ALA A 250 24.97 6.31 7.48
CA ALA A 250 23.81 7.13 7.15
C ALA A 250 23.49 7.07 5.65
N ASN A 251 22.20 6.92 5.32
CA ASN A 251 21.69 6.77 3.95
C ASN A 251 22.13 5.47 3.23
N SER A 252 22.73 4.51 3.93
CA SER A 252 23.14 3.23 3.33
C SER A 252 22.64 2.02 4.11
N ASN A 253 22.78 2.00 5.43
CA ASN A 253 22.23 0.94 6.28
C ASN A 253 21.61 1.50 7.57
N SER A 254 21.50 2.82 7.68
CA SER A 254 20.89 3.53 8.79
C SER A 254 20.17 4.77 8.29
N ARG A 255 19.06 5.09 8.95
CA ARG A 255 18.32 6.32 8.67
C ARG A 255 18.84 7.45 9.56
N GLY A 256 19.40 8.48 8.93
CA GLY A 256 19.92 9.65 9.63
C GLY A 256 19.14 10.92 9.28
N TRP A 257 19.05 11.83 10.25
CA TRP A 257 18.37 13.11 10.09
C TRP A 257 19.29 14.26 10.46
N GLY A 258 19.30 15.33 9.65
CA GLY A 258 19.57 16.71 10.09
C GLY A 258 20.87 17.03 10.84
N ALA A 259 21.10 18.33 11.07
CA ALA A 259 22.15 18.82 11.95
C ALA A 259 21.60 19.05 13.36
N PHE A 260 22.37 18.62 14.36
CA PHE A 260 22.16 19.07 15.73
C PHE A 260 22.64 20.53 15.89
N ASN A 261 21.82 21.53 15.55
CA ASN A 261 22.17 22.93 15.86
C ASN A 261 20.98 23.90 16.06
N SER A 262 20.17 24.17 15.04
CA SER A 262 19.16 25.24 15.04
C SER A 262 17.83 24.86 14.39
N GLY A 263 17.67 23.62 13.94
CA GLY A 263 16.45 23.05 13.40
C GLY A 263 16.66 21.64 12.85
N GLY A 264 15.57 20.92 12.60
CA GLY A 264 15.59 19.53 12.18
C GLY A 264 14.33 19.16 11.42
N LYS A 265 14.37 18.01 10.75
CA LYS A 265 13.24 17.49 9.97
C LYS A 265 12.03 17.16 10.87
N GLY A 266 12.22 17.02 12.18
CA GLY A 266 11.17 16.66 13.13
C GLY A 266 10.52 17.82 13.92
N ASN A 267 11.03 19.07 13.87
CA ASN A 267 10.63 20.11 14.85
C ASN A 267 9.15 20.51 14.79
N GLU A 268 8.51 20.31 13.64
CA GLU A 268 7.08 20.61 13.43
C GLU A 268 6.42 19.50 12.60
N ASN A 269 7.03 18.31 12.56
CA ASN A 269 6.57 17.19 11.75
C ASN A 269 6.61 15.88 12.54
N LEU A 270 5.83 14.91 12.10
CA LEU A 270 5.93 13.52 12.56
C LEU A 270 6.78 12.75 11.56
N LEU A 271 7.98 12.35 11.97
CA LEU A 271 8.82 11.46 11.18
C LEU A 271 8.39 10.03 11.39
N ASN A 272 8.00 9.34 10.33
CA ASN A 272 7.65 7.92 10.37
C ASN A 272 8.74 7.07 9.71
N THR A 273 9.36 6.15 10.45
CA THR A 273 10.17 5.04 9.89
C THR A 273 9.45 3.75 10.21
N TYR A 274 9.29 2.85 9.24
CA TYR A 274 8.66 1.57 9.52
C TYR A 274 9.44 0.39 8.97
N THR A 275 9.06 -0.79 9.44
CA THR A 275 9.61 -2.09 9.05
C THR A 275 8.56 -3.16 9.32
N TYR A 276 8.81 -4.35 8.81
CA TYR A 276 8.05 -5.57 9.12
C TYR A 276 9.02 -6.74 9.22
N ILE A 277 8.62 -7.79 9.93
CA ILE A 277 9.50 -8.92 10.24
C ILE A 277 9.45 -9.97 9.14
N GLU A 278 8.25 -10.32 8.70
CA GLU A 278 8.01 -11.27 7.62
C GLU A 278 7.03 -10.65 6.62
N VAL A 279 7.15 -11.06 5.36
CA VAL A 279 6.37 -10.53 4.25
C VAL A 279 6.08 -11.61 3.22
N ASN A 280 4.90 -11.56 2.62
CA ASN A 280 4.54 -12.34 1.45
C ASN A 280 3.74 -11.47 0.48
N GLU A 281 3.98 -11.66 -0.82
CA GLU A 281 3.33 -10.87 -1.87
C GLU A 281 2.46 -11.77 -2.74
N SER A 282 1.36 -11.20 -3.22
CA SER A 282 0.48 -11.87 -4.18
C SER A 282 1.11 -11.95 -5.57
N LEU A 283 0.44 -12.68 -6.46
CA LEU A 283 0.59 -12.44 -7.90
C LEU A 283 0.01 -11.06 -8.27
N GLU A 284 0.37 -10.57 -9.44
CA GLU A 284 -0.16 -9.34 -10.01
C GLU A 284 -1.66 -9.46 -10.27
N ILE A 285 -2.36 -8.36 -9.99
CA ILE A 285 -3.79 -8.16 -10.20
C ILE A 285 -3.91 -7.01 -11.20
N GLN A 286 -4.48 -7.28 -12.36
CA GLN A 286 -4.79 -6.21 -13.30
C GLN A 286 -6.08 -5.51 -12.87
N VAL A 287 -6.03 -4.19 -12.78
CA VAL A 287 -7.19 -3.32 -12.60
C VAL A 287 -7.33 -2.41 -13.81
N VAL A 288 -8.55 -2.23 -14.31
CA VAL A 288 -8.81 -1.38 -15.47
C VAL A 288 -9.62 -0.15 -15.06
N ALA A 289 -9.13 1.04 -15.38
CA ALA A 289 -9.86 2.28 -15.25
C ALA A 289 -10.43 2.68 -16.62
N GLU A 290 -11.75 2.76 -16.74
CA GLU A 290 -12.46 3.05 -18.00
C GLU A 290 -13.55 4.10 -17.82
N ASP A 291 -13.89 4.79 -18.91
CA ASP A 291 -14.99 5.77 -18.94
C ASP A 291 -16.32 5.03 -19.17
N SER A 292 -17.14 4.95 -18.13
CA SER A 292 -18.44 4.27 -18.14
C SER A 292 -19.47 4.89 -19.07
N SER A 293 -19.20 6.10 -19.58
CA SER A 293 -20.09 6.86 -20.44
C SER A 293 -19.74 6.79 -21.93
N THR A 294 -18.68 6.07 -22.29
CA THR A 294 -18.31 5.87 -23.70
C THR A 294 -19.32 4.95 -24.38
N ASP A 295 -19.92 5.41 -25.47
CA ASP A 295 -20.90 4.73 -26.33
C ASP A 295 -20.46 5.07 -27.75
N ALA A 296 -19.68 4.17 -28.38
CA ALA A 296 -18.87 4.53 -29.55
C ALA A 296 -19.66 4.43 -30.87
N ASP A 297 -20.60 3.51 -30.95
CA ASP A 297 -21.52 3.29 -32.07
C ASP A 297 -22.85 4.07 -31.92
N GLY A 298 -23.22 4.48 -30.71
CA GLY A 298 -24.42 5.25 -30.42
C GLY A 298 -25.70 4.41 -30.38
N ASP A 299 -25.61 3.13 -30.04
CA ASP A 299 -26.75 2.22 -29.93
C ASP A 299 -27.55 2.48 -28.64
N GLY A 300 -26.88 2.92 -27.57
CA GLY A 300 -27.47 3.24 -26.26
C GLY A 300 -26.96 2.36 -25.10
N LEU A 301 -26.16 1.33 -25.39
CA LEU A 301 -25.26 0.67 -24.47
C LEU A 301 -23.93 1.44 -24.41
N SER A 302 -23.18 1.29 -23.32
CA SER A 302 -21.84 1.86 -23.25
C SER A 302 -20.82 0.78 -23.51
N CYS A 303 -19.66 1.12 -24.09
CA CYS A 303 -18.54 0.20 -24.31
C CYS A 303 -18.25 -0.65 -23.08
N TRP A 304 -18.34 -0.01 -21.92
CA TRP A 304 -18.09 -0.65 -20.65
C TRP A 304 -19.11 -1.74 -20.33
N VAL A 305 -20.39 -1.50 -20.60
CA VAL A 305 -21.46 -2.50 -20.41
C VAL A 305 -21.36 -3.60 -21.46
N GLU A 306 -21.17 -3.23 -22.71
CA GLU A 306 -21.05 -4.12 -23.86
C GLU A 306 -19.94 -5.16 -23.65
N GLN A 307 -18.70 -4.71 -23.49
CA GLN A 307 -17.55 -5.60 -23.35
C GLN A 307 -17.60 -6.44 -22.06
N CYS A 308 -18.14 -5.87 -20.97
CA CYS A 308 -18.10 -6.52 -19.66
C CYS A 308 -19.30 -7.40 -19.33
N THR A 309 -20.44 -7.17 -19.98
CA THR A 309 -21.71 -7.83 -19.63
C THR A 309 -22.24 -8.69 -20.76
N TYR A 310 -22.22 -8.18 -21.99
CA TYR A 310 -22.88 -8.81 -23.13
C TYR A 310 -21.89 -9.45 -24.11
N GLY A 311 -20.63 -9.02 -24.12
CA GLY A 311 -19.61 -9.52 -25.04
C GLY A 311 -19.75 -9.00 -26.47
N THR A 312 -20.49 -7.90 -26.63
CA THR A 312 -20.72 -7.18 -27.89
C THR A 312 -19.55 -6.26 -28.26
N ASP A 313 -19.48 -5.82 -29.52
CA ASP A 313 -18.43 -4.95 -30.05
C ASP A 313 -18.85 -3.48 -29.93
N CYS A 314 -18.17 -2.69 -29.08
CA CYS A 314 -18.54 -1.28 -28.86
C CYS A 314 -18.52 -0.41 -30.12
N ASP A 315 -17.84 -0.84 -31.19
CA ASP A 315 -17.81 -0.10 -32.45
C ASP A 315 -18.92 -0.54 -33.44
N ASP A 316 -19.85 -1.43 -33.05
CA ASP A 316 -20.87 -2.04 -33.91
C ASP A 316 -22.27 -2.13 -33.24
N ASP A 317 -23.28 -1.45 -33.82
CA ASP A 317 -24.61 -1.32 -33.20
C ASP A 317 -25.51 -2.55 -33.31
N ASP A 318 -25.02 -3.64 -33.90
CA ASP A 318 -25.70 -4.91 -34.21
C ASP A 318 -24.62 -6.01 -34.30
N SER A 319 -24.13 -6.47 -33.14
CA SER A 319 -22.91 -7.28 -33.01
C SER A 319 -22.95 -8.64 -33.69
N ASP A 320 -24.13 -9.19 -33.94
CA ASP A 320 -24.34 -10.46 -34.63
C ASP A 320 -24.95 -10.33 -36.04
N ASP A 321 -25.12 -9.09 -36.52
CA ASP A 321 -25.58 -8.73 -37.87
C ASP A 321 -26.99 -9.27 -38.22
N ASP A 322 -27.88 -9.44 -37.24
CA ASP A 322 -29.19 -10.04 -37.41
C ASP A 322 -30.31 -9.03 -37.78
N GLY A 323 -30.01 -7.74 -37.61
CA GLY A 323 -30.87 -6.60 -37.90
C GLY A 323 -31.59 -5.99 -36.70
N LEU A 324 -31.31 -6.47 -35.49
CA LEU A 324 -31.64 -5.80 -34.22
C LEU A 324 -30.40 -5.11 -33.67
N ARG A 325 -30.62 -4.09 -32.83
CA ARG A 325 -29.51 -3.43 -32.15
C ARG A 325 -29.23 -4.13 -30.83
N ASP A 326 -27.98 -4.15 -30.41
CA ASP A 326 -27.58 -4.76 -29.15
C ASP A 326 -28.41 -4.20 -27.98
N ASP A 327 -28.64 -2.87 -27.93
CA ASP A 327 -29.49 -2.22 -26.94
C ASP A 327 -30.95 -2.71 -26.93
N ASP A 328 -31.55 -2.89 -28.11
CA ASP A 328 -32.92 -3.36 -28.30
C ASP A 328 -33.05 -4.83 -27.91
N GLU A 329 -32.06 -5.64 -28.26
CA GLU A 329 -32.01 -7.06 -27.91
C GLU A 329 -31.96 -7.26 -26.40
N VAL A 330 -31.03 -6.59 -25.70
CA VAL A 330 -30.87 -6.80 -24.25
C VAL A 330 -32.01 -6.18 -23.43
N ASN A 331 -32.60 -5.06 -23.86
CA ASN A 331 -33.59 -4.32 -23.06
C ASN A 331 -35.05 -4.57 -23.46
N ILE A 332 -35.32 -4.92 -24.72
CA ILE A 332 -36.69 -5.01 -25.27
C ILE A 332 -37.04 -6.45 -25.62
N HIS A 333 -36.19 -7.13 -26.39
CA HIS A 333 -36.50 -8.44 -26.96
C HIS A 333 -36.07 -9.60 -26.05
N LEU A 334 -35.06 -9.36 -25.20
CA LEU A 334 -34.44 -10.33 -24.31
C LEU A 334 -33.82 -11.51 -25.07
N THR A 335 -33.23 -11.21 -26.23
CA THR A 335 -32.39 -12.10 -27.06
C THR A 335 -30.91 -11.92 -26.69
N ASP A 336 -30.04 -12.79 -27.19
CA ASP A 336 -28.59 -12.75 -26.97
C ASP A 336 -27.94 -11.95 -28.10
N PRO A 337 -27.41 -10.73 -27.86
CA PRO A 337 -26.91 -9.83 -28.90
C PRO A 337 -25.60 -10.29 -29.57
N THR A 338 -25.17 -11.52 -29.28
CA THR A 338 -23.98 -12.14 -29.87
C THR A 338 -24.33 -13.40 -30.67
N ASN A 339 -25.61 -13.66 -30.86
CA ASN A 339 -26.12 -14.87 -31.48
C ASN A 339 -27.41 -14.60 -32.28
N ASP A 340 -27.23 -14.53 -33.60
CA ASP A 340 -28.27 -14.22 -34.59
C ASP A 340 -29.56 -15.07 -34.51
N ASP A 341 -29.53 -16.22 -33.84
CA ASP A 341 -30.67 -17.12 -33.59
C ASP A 341 -30.64 -17.62 -32.13
N SER A 342 -31.14 -16.79 -31.19
CA SER A 342 -31.09 -17.04 -29.74
C SER A 342 -31.79 -18.32 -29.29
N ASP A 343 -32.86 -18.72 -29.96
CA ASP A 343 -33.65 -19.91 -29.59
C ASP A 343 -33.30 -21.17 -30.42
N THR A 344 -32.43 -21.01 -31.42
CA THR A 344 -31.84 -22.04 -32.28
C THR A 344 -32.85 -22.77 -33.16
N ASP A 345 -33.94 -22.12 -33.56
CA ASP A 345 -34.99 -22.71 -34.40
C ASP A 345 -34.74 -22.56 -35.92
N GLY A 346 -33.75 -21.75 -36.30
CA GLY A 346 -33.33 -21.49 -37.67
C GLY A 346 -33.90 -20.21 -38.29
N LEU A 347 -34.55 -19.35 -37.50
CA LEU A 347 -34.93 -17.98 -37.85
C LEU A 347 -34.08 -17.00 -37.02
N THR A 348 -33.68 -15.87 -37.60
CA THR A 348 -32.94 -14.87 -36.83
C THR A 348 -33.87 -14.10 -35.90
N ASP A 349 -33.39 -13.61 -34.77
CA ASP A 349 -34.20 -12.86 -33.80
C ASP A 349 -34.84 -11.62 -34.47
N GLY A 350 -34.09 -10.89 -35.29
CA GLY A 350 -34.56 -9.78 -36.11
C GLY A 350 -35.62 -10.17 -37.14
N TYR A 351 -35.60 -11.40 -37.64
CA TYR A 351 -36.70 -11.92 -38.47
C TYR A 351 -37.95 -12.15 -37.64
N GLU A 352 -37.83 -12.75 -36.46
CA GLU A 352 -38.96 -13.08 -35.59
C GLU A 352 -39.69 -11.84 -35.08
N VAL A 353 -38.94 -10.82 -34.62
CA VAL A 353 -39.48 -9.53 -34.16
C VAL A 353 -40.20 -8.77 -35.28
N GLY A 354 -39.75 -8.93 -36.53
CA GLY A 354 -40.33 -8.29 -37.71
C GLY A 354 -41.69 -8.84 -38.18
N THR A 355 -42.27 -9.87 -37.52
CA THR A 355 -43.49 -10.58 -37.97
C THR A 355 -44.75 -10.36 -37.12
#